data_AF-A0A8X7UXP5-F1
#
_entry.id   AF-A0A8X7UXP5-F1
#
_cell.length_a   1.000
_cell.length_b   1.000
_cell.length_c   1.000
_cell.angle_alpha   90.00
_cell.angle_beta   90.00
_cell.angle_gamma   90.00
#
_symmetry.space_group_name_H-M   'P 1'
#
loop_
_entity.id
_entity.type
_entity.pdbx_description
1 polymer ?
#
loop_
_entity_poly.entity_id
_entity_poly.type
_entity_poly.pdbx_seq_one_letter_code
_entity_poly.pdbx_strand_id
1 'polypeptide(L)'
;MQSRDVISWTVMITGYGKHGLGKKAVSVFKQMLRYNIEPDDVCYLAVLSACSHSGLIKEGEELFSNLLETPGIKPRVEHYACVVDLLGRAGRLKEGKHLIDTMPVKPNVGIWQTLLSGCRLHGDIELGKEVSEILLRIDGNNPANYVMVSNLYGQAGYWQEHGKAREAGKTRGLKKEAGMSWVEIEREVYFFRSGEDSHPLTPRIQEALREVERRMREELGYVYGLKQEMHDIDDESKEENLRAHSEKLAIGLALASGVEPGRKDDKSV
;
A
#
# COMPACT_ATOMS: atom_id res chain seq x y z
N MET A 1 -23.15 30.75 -9.74
CA MET A 1 -22.61 29.38 -9.64
C MET A 1 -21.16 29.45 -10.07
N GLN A 2 -20.21 29.17 -9.18
CA GLN A 2 -18.80 29.09 -9.55
C GLN A 2 -18.63 27.99 -10.60
N SER A 3 -17.98 28.32 -11.72
CA SER A 3 -17.61 27.37 -12.77
C SER A 3 -16.77 26.26 -12.16
N ARG A 4 -17.23 25.00 -12.24
CA ARG A 4 -16.40 23.85 -11.84
C ARG A 4 -15.28 23.71 -12.86
N ASP A 5 -14.05 23.89 -12.42
CA ASP A 5 -12.85 23.70 -13.23
C ASP A 5 -12.28 22.29 -13.06
N VAL A 6 -11.26 21.95 -13.86
CA VAL A 6 -10.56 20.66 -13.83
C VAL A 6 -10.11 20.30 -12.41
N ILE A 7 -9.59 21.28 -11.67
CA ILE A 7 -9.09 21.10 -10.30
C ILE A 7 -10.22 20.59 -9.38
N SER A 8 -11.38 21.23 -9.43
CA SER A 8 -12.54 20.84 -8.62
C SER A 8 -12.99 19.40 -8.90
N TRP A 9 -12.96 18.97 -10.16
CA TRP A 9 -13.28 17.59 -10.54
C TRP A 9 -12.22 16.60 -10.05
N THR A 10 -10.94 16.91 -10.26
CA THR A 10 -9.81 16.08 -9.81
C THR A 10 -9.83 15.86 -8.30
N VAL A 11 -10.17 16.90 -7.50
CA VAL A 11 -10.33 16.77 -6.04
C VAL A 11 -11.45 15.81 -5.68
N MET A 12 -12.62 15.91 -6.33
CA MET A 12 -13.73 14.98 -6.09
C MET A 12 -13.34 13.54 -6.45
N ILE A 13 -12.72 13.32 -7.60
CA ILE A 13 -12.26 12.00 -8.07
C ILE A 13 -11.27 11.41 -7.06
N THR A 14 -10.28 12.19 -6.64
CA THR A 14 -9.27 11.79 -5.65
C THR A 14 -9.92 11.44 -4.32
N GLY A 15 -10.87 12.26 -3.85
CA GLY A 15 -11.61 12.01 -2.60
C GLY A 15 -12.34 10.67 -2.64
N TYR A 16 -13.12 10.41 -3.70
CA TYR A 16 -13.78 9.12 -3.86
C TYR A 16 -12.79 7.96 -3.93
N GLY A 17 -11.67 8.12 -4.64
CA GLY A 17 -10.61 7.12 -4.73
C GLY A 17 -9.98 6.77 -3.37
N LYS A 18 -9.66 7.78 -2.56
CA LYS A 18 -9.09 7.61 -1.20
C LYS A 18 -10.02 6.85 -0.25
N HIS A 19 -11.33 6.95 -0.47
CA HIS A 19 -12.35 6.23 0.32
C HIS A 19 -12.73 4.86 -0.29
N GLY A 20 -11.99 4.35 -1.27
CA GLY A 20 -12.29 3.06 -1.92
C GLY A 20 -13.56 3.07 -2.77
N LEU A 21 -14.08 4.24 -3.12
CA LEU A 21 -15.30 4.42 -3.90
C LEU A 21 -14.97 4.56 -5.40
N GLY A 22 -14.16 3.65 -5.95
CA GLY A 22 -13.66 3.73 -7.33
C GLY A 22 -14.74 3.88 -8.39
N LYS A 23 -15.88 3.17 -8.25
CA LYS A 23 -17.01 3.30 -9.20
C LYS A 23 -17.59 4.71 -9.22
N LYS A 24 -17.64 5.38 -8.07
CA LYS A 24 -18.06 6.79 -7.97
C LYS A 24 -17.01 7.70 -8.59
N ALA A 25 -15.73 7.46 -8.35
CA ALA A 25 -14.64 8.22 -8.97
C ALA A 25 -14.73 8.17 -10.51
N VAL A 26 -14.92 6.98 -11.10
CA VAL A 26 -15.13 6.79 -12.55
C VAL A 26 -16.40 7.49 -13.03
N SER A 27 -17.51 7.40 -12.27
CA SER A 27 -18.74 8.12 -12.62
C SER A 27 -18.55 9.64 -12.64
N VAL A 28 -17.79 10.19 -11.68
CA VAL A 28 -17.49 11.63 -11.61
C VAL A 28 -16.60 12.06 -12.76
N PHE A 29 -15.59 11.27 -13.11
CA PHE A 29 -14.77 11.48 -14.31
C PHE A 29 -15.64 11.49 -15.59
N LYS A 30 -16.53 10.51 -15.75
CA LYS A 30 -17.47 10.48 -16.89
C LYS A 30 -18.42 11.69 -16.91
N GLN A 31 -18.81 12.21 -15.75
CA GLN A 31 -19.60 13.44 -15.67
C GLN A 31 -18.79 14.65 -16.13
N MET A 32 -17.54 14.81 -15.67
CA MET A 32 -16.64 15.88 -16.12
C MET A 32 -16.56 15.95 -17.65
N LEU A 33 -16.39 14.80 -18.32
CA LEU A 33 -16.38 14.72 -19.79
C LEU A 33 -17.72 15.18 -20.41
N ARG A 34 -18.86 14.81 -19.81
CA ARG A 34 -20.20 15.26 -20.28
C ARG A 34 -20.41 16.77 -20.13
N TYR A 35 -19.68 17.42 -19.23
CA TYR A 35 -19.66 18.87 -19.11
C TYR A 35 -18.67 19.54 -20.07
N ASN A 36 -18.06 18.80 -21.00
CA ASN A 36 -17.03 19.25 -21.93
C ASN A 36 -15.81 19.85 -21.23
N ILE A 37 -15.48 19.34 -20.05
CA ILE A 37 -14.28 19.74 -19.33
C ILE A 37 -13.20 18.70 -19.63
N GLU A 38 -12.13 19.14 -20.27
CA GLU A 38 -11.02 18.29 -20.67
C GLU A 38 -10.20 17.87 -19.44
N PRO A 39 -9.96 16.57 -19.23
CA PRO A 39 -9.08 16.09 -18.16
C PRO A 39 -7.63 16.41 -18.48
N ASP A 40 -6.84 16.74 -17.46
CA ASP A 40 -5.39 16.80 -17.54
C ASP A 40 -4.75 15.48 -17.07
N ASP A 41 -3.43 15.42 -17.08
CA ASP A 41 -2.66 14.25 -16.63
C ASP A 41 -2.96 13.92 -15.14
N VAL A 42 -3.14 14.94 -14.31
CA VAL A 42 -3.41 14.75 -12.87
C VAL A 42 -4.80 14.13 -12.65
N CYS A 43 -5.81 14.54 -13.43
CA CYS A 43 -7.15 13.96 -13.39
C CYS A 43 -7.14 12.49 -13.80
N TYR A 44 -6.43 12.15 -14.89
CA TYR A 44 -6.24 10.76 -15.33
C TYR A 44 -5.54 9.92 -14.27
N LEU A 45 -4.47 10.44 -13.66
CA LEU A 45 -3.77 9.75 -12.56
C LEU A 45 -4.71 9.47 -11.38
N ALA A 46 -5.53 10.44 -11.00
CA ALA A 46 -6.48 10.29 -9.88
C ALA A 46 -7.52 9.19 -10.13
N VAL A 47 -8.11 9.13 -11.34
CA VAL A 47 -9.12 8.11 -11.66
C VAL A 47 -8.47 6.72 -11.84
N LEU A 48 -7.28 6.64 -12.43
CA LEU A 48 -6.54 5.36 -12.55
C LEU A 48 -6.14 4.80 -11.18
N SER A 49 -5.67 5.66 -10.27
CA SER A 49 -5.38 5.26 -8.89
C SER A 49 -6.62 4.74 -8.17
N ALA A 50 -7.77 5.39 -8.36
CA ALA A 50 -9.04 4.94 -7.80
C ALA A 50 -9.46 3.57 -8.36
N CYS A 51 -9.25 3.32 -9.66
CA CYS A 51 -9.47 2.01 -10.28
C CYS A 51 -8.56 0.94 -9.69
N SER A 52 -7.25 1.23 -9.54
CA SER A 52 -6.28 0.31 -8.96
C SER A 52 -6.68 -0.15 -7.55
N HIS A 53 -6.96 0.80 -6.66
CA HIS A 53 -7.34 0.51 -5.28
C HIS A 53 -8.69 -0.23 -5.16
N SER A 54 -9.57 -0.09 -6.15
CA SER A 54 -10.90 -0.70 -6.15
C SER A 54 -10.99 -1.97 -7.01
N GLY A 55 -9.88 -2.41 -7.61
CA GLY A 55 -9.84 -3.58 -8.49
C GLY A 55 -10.70 -3.45 -9.76
N LEU A 56 -10.89 -2.23 -10.27
CA LEU A 56 -11.69 -1.96 -11.47
C LEU A 56 -10.85 -2.13 -12.73
N ILE A 57 -10.56 -3.39 -13.07
CA ILE A 57 -9.64 -3.74 -14.17
C ILE A 57 -10.10 -3.16 -15.50
N LYS A 58 -11.34 -3.45 -15.90
CA LYS A 58 -11.87 -3.04 -17.21
C LYS A 58 -11.88 -1.53 -17.35
N GLU A 59 -12.40 -0.83 -16.34
CA GLU A 59 -12.46 0.63 -16.34
C GLU A 59 -11.05 1.25 -16.32
N GLY A 60 -10.10 0.67 -15.58
CA GLY A 60 -8.72 1.13 -15.56
C GLY A 60 -8.02 0.99 -16.91
N GLU A 61 -8.22 -0.14 -17.59
CA GLU A 61 -7.68 -0.38 -18.94
C GLU A 61 -8.31 0.58 -19.98
N GLU A 62 -9.63 0.73 -19.97
CA GLU A 62 -10.34 1.69 -20.84
C GLU A 62 -9.83 3.12 -20.61
N LEU A 63 -9.72 3.55 -19.36
CA LEU A 63 -9.22 4.89 -19.00
C LEU A 63 -7.76 5.08 -19.42
N PHE A 64 -6.94 4.05 -19.30
CA PHE A 64 -5.55 4.12 -19.72
C PHE A 64 -5.42 4.21 -21.25
N SER A 65 -6.18 3.42 -22.01
CA SER A 65 -6.27 3.54 -23.46
C SER A 65 -6.70 4.95 -23.89
N ASN A 66 -7.74 5.49 -23.25
CA ASN A 66 -8.20 6.87 -23.51
C ASN A 66 -7.09 7.90 -23.22
N LEU A 67 -6.34 7.75 -22.13
CA LEU A 67 -5.19 8.60 -21.81
C LEU A 67 -4.13 8.55 -22.92
N LEU A 68 -3.79 7.35 -23.42
CA LEU A 68 -2.80 7.20 -24.51
C LEU A 68 -3.25 7.85 -25.82
N GLU A 69 -4.56 7.88 -26.07
CA GLU A 69 -5.17 8.46 -27.27
C GLU A 69 -5.46 9.97 -27.14
N THR A 70 -5.40 10.53 -25.93
CA THR A 70 -5.76 11.93 -25.68
C THR A 70 -4.67 12.89 -26.22
N PRO A 71 -4.97 13.74 -27.21
CA PRO A 71 -3.99 14.66 -27.77
C PRO A 71 -3.48 15.65 -26.72
N GLY A 72 -2.18 15.92 -26.74
CA GLY A 72 -1.54 16.93 -25.86
C GLY A 72 -1.21 16.44 -24.45
N ILE A 73 -1.70 15.27 -24.03
CA ILE A 73 -1.33 14.67 -22.75
C ILE A 73 -0.23 13.64 -22.96
N LYS A 74 0.87 13.76 -22.21
CA LYS A 74 1.96 12.78 -22.21
C LYS A 74 1.88 11.94 -20.95
N PRO A 75 1.58 10.62 -21.06
CA PRO A 75 1.55 9.73 -19.91
C PRO A 75 2.92 9.68 -19.22
N ARG A 76 2.95 10.04 -17.94
CA ARG A 76 4.10 9.86 -17.04
C ARG A 76 4.17 8.45 -16.45
N VAL A 77 5.32 8.10 -15.88
CA VAL A 77 5.57 6.80 -15.22
C VAL A 77 4.54 6.47 -14.14
N GLU A 78 3.97 7.47 -13.45
CA GLU A 78 2.95 7.25 -12.41
C GLU A 78 1.65 6.67 -12.98
N HIS A 79 1.29 6.99 -14.22
CA HIS A 79 0.10 6.42 -14.88
C HIS A 79 0.32 4.93 -15.16
N TYR A 80 1.49 4.58 -15.72
CA TYR A 80 1.88 3.19 -15.93
C TYR A 80 1.94 2.44 -14.59
N ALA A 81 2.47 3.06 -13.54
CA ALA A 81 2.53 2.46 -12.21
C ALA A 81 1.14 2.15 -11.64
N CYS A 82 0.14 3.01 -11.85
CA CYS A 82 -1.24 2.71 -11.44
C CYS A 82 -1.81 1.48 -12.18
N VAL A 83 -1.52 1.34 -13.47
CA VAL A 83 -1.98 0.18 -14.25
C VAL A 83 -1.22 -1.09 -13.87
N VAL A 84 0.08 -1.00 -13.63
CA VAL A 84 0.89 -2.11 -13.11
C VAL A 84 0.40 -2.55 -11.72
N ASP A 85 0.03 -1.62 -10.83
CA ASP A 85 -0.57 -1.93 -9.53
C ASP A 85 -1.91 -2.65 -9.70
N LEU A 86 -2.77 -2.15 -10.59
CA LEU A 86 -4.07 -2.75 -10.90
C LEU A 86 -3.92 -4.18 -11.43
N LEU A 87 -3.04 -4.38 -12.41
CA LEU A 87 -2.74 -5.70 -12.99
C LEU A 87 -2.08 -6.63 -11.97
N GLY A 88 -1.15 -6.09 -11.16
CA GLY A 88 -0.43 -6.84 -10.13
C GLY A 88 -1.36 -7.35 -9.04
N ARG A 89 -2.28 -6.52 -8.55
CA ARG A 89 -3.32 -6.93 -7.59
C ARG A 89 -4.25 -7.98 -8.17
N ALA A 90 -4.53 -7.92 -9.47
CA ALA A 90 -5.35 -8.90 -10.18
C ALA A 90 -4.62 -10.22 -10.53
N GLY A 91 -3.32 -10.34 -10.26
CA GLY A 91 -2.52 -11.51 -10.62
C GLY A 91 -2.10 -11.55 -12.10
N ARG A 92 -2.36 -10.49 -12.88
CA ARG A 92 -1.96 -10.34 -14.29
C ARG A 92 -0.50 -9.87 -14.41
N LEU A 93 0.40 -10.55 -13.70
CA LEU A 93 1.77 -10.09 -13.48
C LEU A 93 2.61 -10.00 -14.76
N LYS A 94 2.44 -10.96 -15.67
CA LYS A 94 3.12 -10.96 -16.98
C LYS A 94 2.74 -9.76 -17.82
N GLU A 95 1.47 -9.36 -17.78
CA GLU A 95 0.98 -8.17 -18.48
C GLU A 95 1.52 -6.90 -17.82
N GLY A 96 1.58 -6.86 -16.48
CA GLY A 96 2.24 -5.78 -15.75
C GLY A 96 3.72 -5.64 -16.13
N LYS A 97 4.47 -6.75 -16.21
CA LYS A 97 5.87 -6.74 -16.68
C LYS A 97 5.99 -6.25 -18.12
N HIS A 98 5.15 -6.77 -19.02
CA HIS A 98 5.13 -6.35 -20.41
C HIS A 98 4.87 -4.85 -20.56
N LEU A 99 3.98 -4.28 -19.75
CA LEU A 99 3.71 -2.84 -19.75
C LEU A 99 4.94 -2.03 -19.32
N ILE A 100 5.69 -2.48 -18.31
CA ILE A 100 6.94 -1.83 -17.90
C ILE A 100 8.00 -1.92 -19.01
N ASP A 101 8.09 -3.04 -19.70
CA ASP A 101 9.08 -3.28 -20.75
C ASP A 101 8.79 -2.48 -22.04
N THR A 102 7.51 -2.19 -22.31
CA THR A 102 7.06 -1.53 -23.55
C THR A 102 6.75 -0.05 -23.41
N MET A 103 6.69 0.49 -22.18
CA MET A 103 6.36 1.89 -21.99
C MET A 103 7.45 2.83 -22.57
N PRO A 104 7.06 3.96 -23.18
CA PRO A 104 7.99 4.89 -23.84
C PRO A 104 8.78 5.77 -22.86
N VAL A 105 8.53 5.63 -21.55
CA VAL A 105 9.19 6.39 -20.48
C VAL A 105 10.05 5.46 -19.64
N LYS A 106 11.17 5.95 -19.11
CA LYS A 106 12.08 5.12 -18.31
C LYS A 106 11.38 4.64 -17.01
N PRO A 107 11.41 3.34 -16.68
CA PRO A 107 10.94 2.84 -15.39
C PRO A 107 11.67 3.46 -14.21
N ASN A 108 10.92 3.85 -13.18
CA ASN A 108 11.48 4.28 -11.90
C ASN A 108 11.51 3.11 -10.90
N VAL A 109 12.04 3.34 -9.70
CA VAL A 109 12.11 2.31 -8.65
C VAL A 109 10.70 1.87 -8.22
N GLY A 110 9.77 2.82 -8.10
CA GLY A 110 8.42 2.59 -7.61
C GLY A 110 7.59 1.61 -8.45
N ILE A 111 7.71 1.65 -9.79
CA ILE A 111 6.96 0.73 -10.66
C ILE A 111 7.46 -0.72 -10.51
N TRP A 112 8.76 -0.92 -10.31
CA TRP A 112 9.33 -2.25 -10.02
C TRP A 112 8.97 -2.75 -8.63
N GLN A 113 8.96 -1.88 -7.62
CA GLN A 113 8.45 -2.20 -6.27
C GLN A 113 6.98 -2.63 -6.32
N THR A 114 6.17 -1.95 -7.13
CA THR A 114 4.76 -2.27 -7.35
C THR A 114 4.60 -3.67 -7.94
N LEU A 115 5.34 -3.98 -9.01
CA LEU A 115 5.30 -5.32 -9.63
C LEU A 115 5.80 -6.41 -8.67
N LEU A 116 6.87 -6.15 -7.90
CA LEU A 116 7.40 -7.08 -6.89
C LEU A 116 6.37 -7.37 -5.80
N SER A 117 5.60 -6.35 -5.40
CA SER A 117 4.51 -6.52 -4.43
C SER A 117 3.40 -7.44 -4.98
N GLY A 118 3.06 -7.29 -6.26
CA GLY A 118 2.14 -8.21 -6.96
C GLY A 118 2.69 -9.64 -7.03
N CYS A 119 3.97 -9.81 -7.35
CA CYS A 119 4.63 -11.12 -7.39
C CYS A 119 4.55 -11.83 -6.03
N ARG A 120 4.84 -11.10 -4.95
CA ARG A 120 4.71 -11.62 -3.58
C ARG A 120 3.27 -11.98 -3.24
N LEU A 121 2.30 -11.12 -3.58
CA LEU A 121 0.89 -11.34 -3.28
C LEU A 121 0.34 -12.62 -3.92
N HIS A 122 0.79 -12.93 -5.13
CA HIS A 122 0.32 -14.10 -5.91
C HIS A 122 1.30 -15.27 -5.93
N GLY A 123 2.40 -15.18 -5.16
CA GLY A 123 3.40 -16.25 -5.05
C GLY A 123 4.19 -16.54 -6.34
N ASP A 124 4.24 -15.59 -7.29
CA ASP A 124 5.04 -15.74 -8.52
C ASP A 124 6.52 -15.48 -8.23
N ILE A 125 7.19 -16.52 -7.74
CA ILE A 125 8.58 -16.45 -7.32
C ILE A 125 9.54 -16.25 -8.50
N GLU A 126 9.21 -16.78 -9.67
CA GLU A 126 10.09 -16.73 -10.84
C GLU A 126 10.18 -15.30 -11.38
N LEU A 127 9.05 -14.64 -11.60
CA LEU A 127 9.06 -13.22 -11.97
C LEU A 127 9.57 -12.35 -10.81
N GLY A 128 9.23 -12.71 -9.57
CA GLY A 128 9.71 -12.01 -8.38
C GLY A 128 11.24 -11.97 -8.27
N LYS A 129 11.94 -13.06 -8.61
CA LYS A 129 13.41 -13.11 -8.67
C LYS A 129 13.96 -12.14 -9.71
N GLU A 130 13.44 -12.18 -10.93
CA GLU A 130 13.86 -11.27 -12.02
C GLU A 130 13.69 -9.80 -11.60
N VAL A 131 12.52 -9.45 -11.06
CA VAL A 131 12.23 -8.08 -10.61
C VAL A 131 13.13 -7.67 -9.45
N SER A 132 13.45 -8.59 -8.53
CA SER A 132 14.37 -8.34 -7.41
C SER A 132 15.77 -7.96 -7.90
N GLU A 133 16.31 -8.67 -8.89
CA GLU A 133 17.61 -8.38 -9.48
C GLU A 133 17.63 -7.01 -10.17
N ILE A 134 16.58 -6.69 -10.92
CA ILE A 134 16.40 -5.37 -11.55
C ILE A 134 16.39 -4.29 -10.47
N LEU A 135 15.56 -4.45 -9.43
CA LEU A 135 15.37 -3.47 -8.37
C LEU A 135 16.65 -3.19 -7.58
N LEU A 136 17.39 -4.23 -7.20
CA LEU A 136 18.66 -4.10 -6.47
C LEU A 136 19.80 -3.55 -7.34
N ARG A 137 19.73 -3.74 -8.66
CA ARG A 137 20.66 -3.13 -9.62
C ARG A 137 20.41 -1.64 -9.79
N ILE A 138 19.15 -1.21 -9.87
CA ILE A 138 18.81 0.21 -10.07
C ILE A 138 18.87 1.03 -8.78
N ASP A 139 18.59 0.42 -7.62
CA ASP A 139 18.50 1.13 -6.33
C ASP A 139 18.92 0.22 -5.16
N GLY A 140 20.16 -0.26 -5.23
CA GLY A 140 20.75 -1.16 -4.23
C GLY A 140 21.18 -0.50 -2.91
N ASN A 141 20.97 0.81 -2.74
CA ASN A 141 21.24 1.52 -1.49
C ASN A 141 19.96 1.83 -0.70
N ASN A 142 18.80 1.40 -1.21
CA ASN A 142 17.52 1.62 -0.56
C ASN A 142 17.16 0.42 0.34
N PRO A 143 17.07 0.60 1.67
CA PRO A 143 16.75 -0.48 2.61
C PRO A 143 15.38 -1.12 2.32
N ALA A 144 14.42 -0.36 1.76
CA ALA A 144 13.09 -0.87 1.45
C ALA A 144 13.16 -2.02 0.42
N ASN A 145 14.04 -1.92 -0.57
CA ASN A 145 14.18 -2.92 -1.63
C ASN A 145 14.61 -4.28 -1.06
N TYR A 146 15.58 -4.29 -0.14
CA TYR A 146 16.01 -5.52 0.54
C TYR A 146 14.91 -6.15 1.38
N VAL A 147 14.09 -5.33 2.05
CA VAL A 147 12.94 -5.83 2.81
C VAL A 147 11.90 -6.45 1.88
N MET A 148 11.61 -5.83 0.73
CA MET A 148 10.67 -6.37 -0.24
C MET A 148 11.17 -7.70 -0.83
N VAL A 149 12.45 -7.79 -1.20
CA VAL A 149 13.07 -9.03 -1.69
C VAL A 149 13.06 -10.12 -0.61
N SER A 150 13.42 -9.77 0.63
CA SER A 150 13.36 -10.68 1.77
C SER A 150 11.93 -11.20 1.99
N ASN A 151 10.93 -10.33 1.95
CA ASN A 151 9.53 -10.70 2.13
C ASN A 151 9.00 -11.57 0.98
N LEU A 152 9.43 -11.33 -0.27
CA LEU A 152 9.11 -12.21 -1.40
C LEU A 152 9.56 -13.65 -1.12
N TYR A 153 10.85 -13.83 -0.78
CA TYR A 153 11.40 -15.17 -0.51
C TYR A 153 10.79 -15.82 0.72
N GLY A 154 10.56 -15.05 1.79
CA GLY A 154 9.91 -15.53 3.01
C GLY A 154 8.49 -16.03 2.75
N GLN A 155 7.69 -15.28 1.98
CA GLN A 155 6.33 -15.67 1.59
C GLN A 155 6.31 -16.99 0.81
N ALA A 156 7.32 -17.21 -0.04
CA ALA A 156 7.45 -18.40 -0.87
C ALA A 156 8.19 -19.57 -0.18
N GLY A 157 8.59 -19.42 1.10
CA GLY A 157 9.28 -20.46 1.88
C GLY A 157 10.79 -20.61 1.62
N TYR A 158 11.39 -19.72 0.84
CA TYR A 158 12.83 -19.71 0.53
C TYR A 158 13.63 -18.99 1.63
N TRP A 159 13.71 -19.61 2.81
CA TRP A 159 14.31 -18.99 4.00
C TRP A 159 15.80 -18.66 3.87
N GLN A 160 16.54 -19.43 3.06
CA GLN A 160 17.96 -19.14 2.80
C GLN A 160 18.11 -17.82 2.03
N GLU A 161 17.34 -17.63 0.97
CA GLU A 161 17.33 -16.41 0.14
C GLU A 161 16.78 -15.22 0.92
N HIS A 162 15.77 -15.43 1.76
CA HIS A 162 15.28 -14.43 2.72
C HIS A 162 16.41 -13.91 3.62
N GLY A 163 17.21 -14.81 4.20
CA GLY A 163 18.36 -14.46 5.03
C GLY A 163 19.45 -13.73 4.24
N LYS A 164 19.80 -14.23 3.04
CA LYS A 164 20.78 -13.59 2.15
C LYS A 164 20.40 -12.14 1.82
N ALA A 165 19.13 -11.88 1.52
CA ALA A 165 18.65 -10.52 1.22
C ALA A 165 18.81 -9.57 2.42
N ARG A 166 18.47 -10.02 3.64
CA ARG A 166 18.66 -9.20 4.85
C ARG A 166 20.13 -8.94 5.15
N GLU A 167 20.98 -9.94 5.00
CA GLU A 167 22.41 -9.81 5.25
C GLU A 167 23.08 -8.89 4.21
N ALA A 168 22.69 -8.99 2.94
CA ALA A 168 23.15 -8.07 1.90
C ALA A 168 22.80 -6.61 2.19
N GLY A 169 21.63 -6.34 2.78
CA GLY A 169 21.28 -5.00 3.26
C GLY A 169 22.17 -4.54 4.44
N LYS A 170 22.36 -5.41 5.44
CA LYS A 170 23.18 -5.11 6.63
C LYS A 170 24.65 -4.84 6.30
N THR A 171 25.25 -5.68 5.46
CA THR A 171 26.65 -5.52 5.01
C THR A 171 26.89 -4.22 4.26
N ARG A 172 25.85 -3.64 3.63
CA ARG A 172 25.87 -2.29 3.03
C ARG A 172 25.62 -1.17 4.04
N GLY A 173 25.46 -1.47 5.32
CA GLY A 173 25.14 -0.51 6.37
C GLY A 173 23.70 0.00 6.32
N LEU A 174 22.83 -0.64 5.53
CA LEU A 174 21.45 -0.20 5.36
C LEU A 174 20.63 -0.58 6.59
N LYS A 175 20.18 0.44 7.32
CA LYS A 175 19.21 0.28 8.41
C LYS A 175 17.85 0.76 7.92
N LYS A 176 16.85 -0.09 8.03
CA LYS A 176 15.46 0.34 7.96
C LYS A 176 15.10 0.94 9.31
N GLU A 177 14.63 2.19 9.33
CA GLU A 177 13.99 2.73 10.51
C GLU A 177 12.78 1.85 10.85
N ALA A 178 12.71 1.39 12.10
CA ALA A 178 11.58 0.60 12.57
C ALA A 178 10.28 1.38 12.30
N GLY A 179 9.22 0.67 11.92
CA GLY A 179 7.91 1.31 11.81
C GLY A 179 7.55 1.97 13.14
N MET A 180 7.20 3.25 13.09
CA MET A 180 6.76 4.02 14.26
C MET A 180 5.32 4.48 14.03
N SER A 181 4.50 4.27 15.04
CA SER A 181 3.17 4.85 15.17
C SER A 181 3.12 5.68 16.43
N TRP A 182 2.23 6.67 16.49
CA TRP A 182 2.08 7.47 17.69
C TRP A 182 0.62 7.83 17.92
N VAL A 183 0.30 8.20 19.15
CA VAL A 183 -0.99 8.77 19.54
C VAL A 183 -0.74 10.00 20.41
N GLU A 184 -1.53 11.04 20.23
CA GLU A 184 -1.53 12.22 21.10
C GLU A 184 -2.73 12.13 22.06
N ILE A 185 -2.46 12.19 23.37
CA ILE A 185 -3.49 12.19 24.43
C ILE A 185 -3.17 13.36 25.35
N GLU A 186 -4.14 14.26 25.56
CA GLU A 186 -3.98 15.41 26.46
C GLU A 186 -2.73 16.27 26.18
N ARG A 187 -2.34 16.40 24.89
CA ARG A 187 -1.14 17.09 24.36
C ARG A 187 0.20 16.37 24.60
N GLU A 188 0.17 15.15 25.12
CA GLU A 188 1.33 14.28 25.22
C GLU A 188 1.35 13.27 24.06
N VAL A 189 2.51 13.12 23.41
CA VAL A 189 2.68 12.22 22.26
C VAL A 189 3.37 10.93 22.70
N TYR A 190 2.68 9.81 22.51
CA TYR A 190 3.17 8.48 22.83
C TYR A 190 3.61 7.77 21.57
N PHE A 191 4.88 7.36 21.50
CA PHE A 191 5.45 6.65 20.35
C PHE A 191 5.49 5.15 20.60
N PHE A 192 5.18 4.38 19.56
CA PHE A 192 5.27 2.93 19.53
C PHE A 192 6.17 2.53 18.38
N ARG A 193 7.25 1.81 18.68
CA ARG A 193 8.16 1.29 17.66
C ARG A 193 8.00 -0.22 17.50
N SER A 194 8.01 -0.69 16.26
CA SER A 194 8.02 -2.11 15.96
C SER A 194 9.29 -2.78 16.52
N GLY A 195 9.15 -3.65 17.51
CA GLY A 195 10.25 -4.40 18.14
C GLY A 195 10.81 -3.80 19.44
N GLU A 196 10.20 -2.76 20.01
CA GLU A 196 10.46 -2.37 21.40
C GLU A 196 9.54 -3.18 22.34
N ASP A 197 10.14 -3.96 23.23
CA ASP A 197 9.40 -4.69 24.26
C ASP A 197 9.06 -3.77 25.44
N SER A 198 7.76 -3.66 25.69
CA SER A 198 7.08 -3.04 26.84
C SER A 198 7.04 -1.51 26.91
N HIS A 199 5.84 -0.97 26.65
CA HIS A 199 5.44 0.38 27.07
C HIS A 199 4.81 0.27 28.48
N PRO A 200 4.96 1.25 29.40
CA PRO A 200 4.38 1.17 30.75
C PRO A 200 2.86 0.95 30.75
N LEU A 201 2.17 1.36 29.68
CA LEU A 201 0.72 1.22 29.50
C LEU A 201 0.31 -0.07 28.73
N THR A 202 1.25 -0.94 28.37
CA THR A 202 0.98 -2.16 27.59
C THR A 202 -0.18 -3.01 28.14
N PRO A 203 -0.31 -3.26 29.46
CA PRO A 203 -1.45 -4.03 29.99
C PRO A 203 -2.81 -3.41 29.67
N ARG A 204 -2.93 -2.09 29.84
CA ARG A 204 -4.17 -1.33 29.58
C ARG A 204 -4.51 -1.26 28.09
N ILE A 205 -3.48 -1.12 27.24
CA ILE A 205 -3.61 -1.17 25.78
C ILE A 205 -4.13 -2.54 25.33
N GLN A 206 -3.55 -3.62 25.85
CA GLN A 206 -3.96 -4.98 25.52
C GLN A 206 -5.40 -5.28 25.96
N GLU A 207 -5.82 -4.79 27.13
CA GLU A 207 -7.20 -4.94 27.60
C GLU A 207 -8.20 -4.25 26.65
N ALA A 208 -7.93 -3.00 26.26
CA ALA A 208 -8.77 -2.27 25.32
C ALA A 208 -8.87 -2.97 23.95
N LEU A 209 -7.74 -3.48 23.44
CA LEU A 209 -7.72 -4.24 22.18
C LEU A 209 -8.50 -5.55 22.28
N ARG A 210 -8.40 -6.29 23.40
CA ARG A 210 -9.17 -7.53 23.61
C ARG A 210 -10.67 -7.25 23.61
N GLU A 211 -11.11 -6.17 24.24
CA GLU A 211 -12.53 -5.81 24.26
C GLU A 211 -13.05 -5.48 22.86
N VAL A 212 -12.28 -4.73 22.07
CA VAL A 212 -12.64 -4.41 20.67
C VAL A 212 -12.71 -5.68 19.83
N GLU A 213 -11.71 -6.56 19.95
CA GLU A 213 -11.70 -7.83 19.22
C GLU A 213 -12.89 -8.71 19.61
N ARG A 214 -13.24 -8.78 20.90
CA ARG A 214 -14.40 -9.50 21.41
C ARG A 214 -15.69 -8.97 20.77
N ARG A 215 -15.88 -7.65 20.79
CA ARG A 215 -17.05 -7.00 20.16
C ARG A 215 -17.10 -7.21 18.66
N MET A 216 -15.97 -7.12 17.96
CA MET A 216 -15.91 -7.41 16.53
C MET A 216 -16.32 -8.86 16.22
N ARG A 217 -15.89 -9.84 17.01
CA ARG A 217 -16.28 -11.25 16.82
C ARG A 217 -17.76 -11.47 17.12
N GLU A 218 -18.24 -10.98 18.26
CA GLU A 218 -19.60 -11.26 18.74
C GLU A 218 -20.68 -10.44 18.04
N GLU A 219 -20.45 -9.13 17.82
CA GLU A 219 -21.46 -8.20 17.30
C GLU A 219 -21.45 -8.14 15.76
N LEU A 220 -20.28 -8.31 15.13
CA LEU A 220 -20.08 -8.12 13.69
C LEU A 220 -19.74 -9.41 12.94
N GLY A 221 -19.60 -10.54 13.64
CA GLY A 221 -19.23 -11.82 13.05
C GLY A 221 -17.83 -11.82 12.42
N TYR A 222 -16.94 -10.93 12.89
CA TYR A 222 -15.58 -10.84 12.36
C TYR A 222 -14.80 -12.12 12.67
N VAL A 223 -14.28 -12.77 11.62
CA VAL A 223 -13.39 -13.93 11.73
C VAL A 223 -12.01 -13.50 11.23
N TYR A 224 -10.96 -13.77 12.02
CA TYR A 224 -9.59 -13.50 11.63
C TYR A 224 -9.27 -14.26 10.33
N GLY A 225 -8.90 -13.52 9.28
CA GLY A 225 -8.31 -14.11 8.09
C GLY A 225 -6.86 -14.50 8.38
N LEU A 226 -6.63 -15.66 8.99
CA LEU A 226 -5.30 -16.27 9.14
C LEU A 226 -4.76 -16.73 7.77
N LYS A 227 -4.52 -15.81 6.84
CA LYS A 227 -3.73 -16.11 5.65
C LYS A 227 -2.28 -15.72 5.90
N GLN A 228 -1.56 -16.71 6.44
CA GLN A 228 -0.12 -16.96 6.33
C GLN A 228 0.85 -15.80 6.60
N GLU A 229 1.32 -15.68 7.85
CA GLU A 229 2.65 -15.08 8.11
C GLU A 229 3.54 -15.80 9.15
N MET A 230 3.11 -16.86 9.84
CA MET A 230 4.00 -17.57 10.78
C MET A 230 3.67 -19.08 10.81
N HIS A 231 4.40 -19.90 10.06
CA HIS A 231 4.07 -21.32 9.94
C HIS A 231 4.41 -22.18 11.17
N ASP A 232 5.09 -21.62 12.19
CA ASP A 232 5.55 -22.37 13.38
C ASP A 232 5.02 -21.81 14.72
N ILE A 233 4.03 -20.93 14.68
CA ILE A 233 3.44 -20.34 15.88
C ILE A 233 1.98 -20.79 15.98
N ASP A 234 1.55 -21.25 17.15
CA ASP A 234 0.15 -21.60 17.40
C ASP A 234 -0.76 -20.37 17.16
N ASP A 235 -2.04 -20.60 16.88
CA ASP A 235 -2.94 -19.51 16.48
C ASP A 235 -3.13 -18.45 17.58
N GLU A 236 -2.94 -18.80 18.86
CA GLU A 236 -2.99 -17.89 20.01
C GLU A 236 -1.76 -16.97 20.01
N SER A 237 -0.58 -17.53 19.79
CA SER A 237 0.68 -16.80 19.67
C SER A 237 0.79 -15.98 18.37
N LYS A 238 0.06 -16.33 17.30
CA LYS A 238 -0.10 -15.47 16.11
C LYS A 238 -0.97 -14.25 16.40
N GLU A 239 -2.07 -14.43 17.15
CA GLU A 239 -2.93 -13.32 17.60
C GLU A 239 -2.17 -12.37 18.53
N GLU A 240 -1.29 -12.89 19.40
CA GLU A 240 -0.44 -12.08 20.27
C GLU A 240 0.61 -11.25 19.53
N ASN A 241 1.29 -11.82 18.53
CA ASN A 241 2.25 -11.09 17.69
C ASN A 241 1.57 -9.95 16.91
N LEU A 242 0.33 -10.18 16.44
CA LEU A 242 -0.47 -9.16 15.79
C LEU A 242 -0.86 -8.02 16.75
N ARG A 243 -0.97 -8.25 18.06
CA ARG A 243 -1.26 -7.19 19.06
C ARG A 243 -0.05 -6.31 19.38
N ALA A 244 1.15 -6.73 19.01
CA ALA A 244 2.39 -5.99 19.22
C ALA A 244 2.74 -5.01 18.07
N HIS A 245 1.94 -4.96 17.00
CA HIS A 245 2.16 -3.97 15.93
C HIS A 245 2.00 -2.55 16.46
N SER A 246 2.94 -1.67 16.10
CA SER A 246 2.99 -0.28 16.56
C SER A 246 1.67 0.47 16.36
N GLU A 247 0.99 0.22 15.25
CA GLU A 247 -0.28 0.82 14.87
C GLU A 247 -1.41 0.38 15.83
N LYS A 248 -1.45 -0.91 16.17
CA LYS A 248 -2.45 -1.46 17.09
C LYS A 248 -2.20 -1.01 18.51
N LEU A 249 -0.94 -0.87 18.94
CA LEU A 249 -0.62 -0.31 20.25
C LEU A 249 -1.04 1.16 20.35
N ALA A 250 -0.82 1.95 19.30
CA ALA A 250 -1.28 3.34 19.23
C ALA A 250 -2.82 3.43 19.30
N ILE A 251 -3.53 2.62 18.50
CA ILE A 251 -5.00 2.53 18.53
C ILE A 251 -5.50 2.09 19.90
N GLY A 252 -4.90 1.04 20.48
CA GLY A 252 -5.30 0.52 21.78
C GLY A 252 -5.10 1.53 22.91
N LEU A 253 -4.04 2.33 22.86
CA LEU A 253 -3.83 3.42 23.84
C LEU A 253 -4.85 4.54 23.66
N ALA A 254 -5.18 4.88 22.42
CA ALA A 254 -6.20 5.87 22.09
C ALA A 254 -7.57 5.43 22.66
N LEU A 255 -7.96 4.18 22.39
CA LEU A 255 -9.20 3.58 22.90
C LEU A 255 -9.24 3.48 24.42
N ALA A 256 -8.13 3.08 25.04
CA ALA A 256 -8.00 3.04 26.50
C ALA A 256 -8.14 4.42 27.15
N SER A 257 -7.85 5.48 26.41
CA SER A 257 -7.86 6.87 26.88
C SER A 257 -9.10 7.65 26.43
N GLY A 258 -9.95 7.06 25.58
CA GLY A 258 -11.15 7.70 25.03
C GLY A 258 -10.88 8.77 23.95
N VAL A 259 -9.71 8.73 23.28
CA VAL A 259 -9.27 9.70 22.26
C VAL A 259 -9.08 8.99 20.92
N GLU A 260 -9.27 9.68 19.79
CA GLU A 260 -9.04 9.09 18.46
C GLU A 260 -7.54 9.04 18.10
N PRO A 261 -7.03 7.91 17.55
CA PRO A 261 -5.62 7.80 17.17
C PRO A 261 -5.30 8.65 15.93
N GLY A 262 -4.25 9.47 16.03
CA GLY A 262 -3.71 10.22 14.91
C GLY A 262 -3.16 9.30 13.82
N ARG A 263 -3.51 9.57 12.55
CA ARG A 263 -2.98 8.83 11.39
C ARG A 263 -1.76 9.56 10.84
N LYS A 264 -0.83 8.81 10.23
CA LYS A 264 0.30 9.36 9.44
C LYS A 264 -0.21 10.41 8.45
N ASP A 265 -0.05 11.68 8.77
CA ASP A 265 -0.03 12.75 7.79
C ASP A 265 1.40 12.92 7.32
N ASP A 266 1.57 12.71 6.02
CA ASP A 266 2.79 13.00 5.28
C ASP A 266 2.98 14.52 5.27
N LYS A 267 4.15 14.95 5.77
CA LYS A 267 4.72 16.31 5.78
C LYS A 267 4.31 17.24 6.93
N SER A 268 5.31 17.51 7.78
CA SER A 268 5.61 18.87 8.20
C SER A 268 7.13 19.05 8.39
N VAL A 269 7.69 19.82 7.44
CA VAL A 269 9.02 20.45 7.32
C VAL A 269 10.21 19.54 7.03
#